data_AF-A0A954YUC7-F1
#
_entry.id   AF-A0A954YUC7-F1
#
_cell.length_a   1.000
_cell.length_b   1.000
_cell.length_c   1.000
_cell.angle_alpha   90.00
_cell.angle_beta   90.00
_cell.angle_gamma   90.00
#
_symmetry.space_group_name_H-M   'P 1'
#
loop_
_entity.id
_entity.type
_entity.pdbx_description
1 polymer ?
#
loop_
_entity_poly.entity_id
_entity_poly.type
_entity_poly.pdbx_seq_one_letter_code
_entity_poly.pdbx_strand_id
1 'polypeptide(L)' 'MKTIDSFVADRIAGISTSGIRRIFDLAATMKDPIDFSMGQPDFPVPDATKAAAHAAIDADQNGYTVTYG' A
#
# COMPACT_ATOMS: atom_id res chain seq x y z
N MET A 1 11.36 11.41 32.11
CA MET A 1 11.12 10.34 31.13
C MET A 1 10.49 11.00 29.90
N LYS A 2 11.11 10.88 28.71
CA LYS A 2 10.60 11.50 27.48
C LYS A 2 9.39 10.69 26.96
N THR A 3 8.29 11.36 26.60
CA THR A 3 7.11 10.74 25.97
C THR A 3 7.37 10.49 24.48
N ILE A 4 6.62 9.57 23.87
CA ILE A 4 6.74 9.24 22.43
C ILE A 4 6.56 10.50 21.56
N ASP A 5 5.71 11.43 22.00
CA ASP A 5 5.47 12.70 21.32
C ASP A 5 6.74 13.55 21.15
N SER A 6 7.72 13.42 22.06
CA SER A 6 8.99 14.14 21.96
C SER A 6 9.95 13.60 20.88
N PHE A 7 9.62 12.47 20.24
CA PHE A 7 10.39 11.87 19.16
C PHE A 7 9.79 12.11 17.76
N VAL A 8 8.62 12.74 17.68
CA VAL A 8 7.91 13.00 16.42
C VAL A 8 7.74 14.50 16.18
N ALA A 9 7.65 14.92 14.92
CA ALA A 9 7.47 16.32 14.57
C ALA A 9 6.02 16.78 14.83
N ASP A 10 5.84 18.01 15.30
CA ASP A 10 4.52 18.58 15.67
C ASP A 10 3.45 18.45 14.57
N ARG A 11 3.86 18.58 13.29
CA ARG A 11 2.95 18.45 12.13
C ARG A 11 2.25 17.08 12.05
N ILE A 12 2.82 16.04 12.66
CA ILE A 12 2.24 14.70 12.67
C ILE A 12 0.94 14.68 13.48
N ALA A 13 0.77 15.58 14.47
CA ALA A 13 -0.44 15.67 15.27
C ALA A 13 -1.70 16.00 14.43
N GLY A 14 -1.53 16.61 13.25
CA GLY A 14 -2.63 16.89 12.32
C GLY A 14 -3.03 15.72 11.42
N ILE A 15 -2.29 14.61 11.43
CA ILE A 15 -2.54 13.45 10.57
C ILE A 15 -3.40 12.43 11.33
N SER A 16 -4.65 12.28 10.91
CA SER A 16 -5.54 11.21 11.40
C SER A 16 -5.37 9.92 10.60
N THR A 17 -5.71 8.79 11.21
CA THR A 17 -5.82 7.50 10.50
C THR A 17 -6.82 7.58 9.35
N SER A 18 -6.51 6.97 8.20
CA SER A 18 -7.41 6.92 7.04
C SER A 18 -8.74 6.23 7.38
N GLY A 19 -9.86 6.91 7.09
CA GLY A 19 -11.21 6.34 7.25
C GLY A 19 -11.44 5.13 6.33
N ILE A 20 -10.91 5.17 5.10
CA ILE A 20 -10.95 4.04 4.16
C ILE A 20 -10.22 2.83 4.77
N ARG A 21 -9.07 3.05 5.41
CA ARG A 21 -8.32 1.96 6.04
C ARG A 21 -9.12 1.29 7.17
N ARG A 22 -9.83 2.08 7.98
CA ARG A 22 -10.70 1.55 9.05
C ARG A 22 -11.85 0.71 8.50
N ILE A 23 -12.47 1.17 7.40
CA ILE A 23 -13.57 0.44 6.73
C ILE A 23 -13.03 -0.87 6.12
N PHE A 24 -11.85 -0.82 5.49
CA PHE A 24 -11.17 -2.01 4.96
C PHE A 24 -10.88 -3.05 6.05
N ASP A 25 -10.30 -2.61 7.18
CA ASP A 25 -10.01 -3.51 8.31
C ASP A 25 -11.29 -4.12 8.90
N LEU A 26 -12.40 -3.38 8.91
CA LEU A 26 -13.70 -3.88 9.33
C LEU A 26 -14.28 -4.89 8.32
N ALA A 27 -14.26 -4.59 7.02
CA ALA A 27 -14.74 -5.46 5.96
C ALA A 27 -14.03 -6.82 5.97
N ALA A 28 -12.73 -6.84 6.30
CA ALA A 28 -11.95 -8.07 6.43
C ALA A 28 -12.45 -9.04 7.53
N THR A 29 -13.22 -8.54 8.52
CA THR A 29 -13.83 -9.36 9.58
C THR A 29 -15.24 -9.86 9.24
N MET A 30 -15.83 -9.38 8.14
CA MET A 30 -17.18 -9.75 7.71
C MET A 30 -17.16 -11.03 6.88
N LYS A 31 -18.22 -11.82 6.98
CA LYS A 31 -18.41 -13.01 6.13
C LYS A 31 -19.16 -12.62 4.86
N ASP A 32 -18.51 -12.79 3.70
CA ASP A 32 -19.06 -12.51 2.37
C ASP A 32 -19.57 -11.05 2.17
N PRO A 33 -18.74 -10.02 2.43
CA PRO A 33 -19.15 -8.64 2.22
C PRO A 33 -19.20 -8.27 0.74
N ILE A 34 -20.18 -7.43 0.36
CA ILE A 34 -20.15 -6.72 -0.91
C ILE A 34 -19.31 -5.45 -0.71
N ASP A 35 -18.10 -5.43 -1.27
CA ASP A 35 -17.14 -4.35 -1.06
C ASP A 35 -17.22 -3.27 -2.17
N PHE A 36 -17.71 -2.09 -1.80
CA PHE A 36 -17.66 -0.87 -2.63
C PHE A 36 -16.75 0.21 -2.03
N SER A 37 -15.92 -0.15 -1.05
CA SER A 37 -15.06 0.77 -0.30
C SER A 37 -13.72 1.01 -0.99
N MET A 38 -13.30 0.10 -1.86
CA MET A 38 -11.98 0.10 -2.51
C MET A 38 -12.09 0.38 -4.01
N GLY A 39 -11.30 1.33 -4.50
CA GLY A 39 -11.14 1.62 -5.93
C GLY A 39 -10.16 0.67 -6.63
N GLN A 40 -10.02 -0.57 -6.18
CA GLN A 40 -9.11 -1.55 -6.78
C GLN A 40 -9.76 -2.16 -8.03
N PRO A 41 -9.02 -2.28 -9.15
CA PRO A 41 -9.52 -3.01 -10.31
C PRO A 41 -9.83 -4.48 -10.00
N ASP A 42 -10.89 -5.00 -10.61
CA ASP A 42 -11.35 -6.39 -10.51
C ASP A 42 -10.62 -7.34 -11.49
N PHE A 43 -10.00 -6.79 -12.53
CA PHE A 43 -9.28 -7.56 -13.54
C PHE A 43 -7.84 -7.89 -13.12
N PRO A 44 -7.29 -9.02 -13.59
CA PRO A 44 -5.89 -9.37 -13.36
C PRO A 44 -4.95 -8.42 -14.12
N VAL A 45 -3.74 -8.25 -13.59
CA VAL A 45 -2.64 -7.58 -14.30
C VAL A 45 -2.41 -8.26 -15.67
N PRO A 46 -2.17 -7.50 -16.76
CA PRO A 46 -1.87 -8.09 -18.07
C PRO A 46 -0.65 -9.02 -18.05
N ASP A 47 -0.69 -10.11 -18.82
CA ASP A 47 0.37 -11.12 -18.80
C ASP A 47 1.72 -10.60 -19.28
N ALA A 48 1.74 -9.66 -20.22
CA ALA A 48 2.97 -9.00 -20.67
C ALA A 48 3.68 -8.27 -19.50
N THR A 49 2.92 -7.63 -18.61
CA THR A 49 3.47 -6.95 -17.43
C THR A 49 4.04 -7.96 -16.42
N LYS A 50 3.34 -9.08 -16.20
CA LYS A 50 3.83 -10.16 -15.34
C LYS A 50 5.15 -10.73 -15.88
N ALA A 51 5.19 -11.04 -17.17
CA ALA A 51 6.39 -11.58 -17.82
C ALA A 51 7.59 -10.63 -17.72
N ALA A 52 7.37 -9.32 -17.91
CA ALA A 52 8.42 -8.31 -17.74
C ALA A 52 8.95 -8.26 -16.30
N ALA A 53 8.07 -8.34 -15.30
CA ALA A 53 8.47 -8.37 -13.89
C ALA A 53 9.29 -9.64 -13.56
N HIS A 54 8.87 -10.81 -14.07
CA HIS A 54 9.64 -12.05 -13.92
C HIS A 54 11.04 -11.92 -14.54
N ALA A 55 11.13 -11.43 -15.77
CA ALA A 55 12.40 -11.26 -16.47
C ALA A 55 13.36 -10.30 -15.73
N ALA A 56 12.85 -9.24 -15.11
CA ALA A 56 13.66 -8.32 -14.32
C ALA A 56 14.25 -9.00 -13.06
N ILE A 57 13.45 -9.84 -12.39
CA ILE A 57 13.90 -10.63 -11.23
C ILE A 57 14.95 -11.65 -11.65
N ASP A 58 14.69 -12.42 -12.72
CA ASP A 58 15.61 -13.45 -13.22
C ASP A 58 16.96 -12.87 -13.71
N ALA A 59 16.95 -11.60 -14.13
CA ALA A 59 18.14 -10.86 -14.56
C ALA A 59 18.85 -10.09 -13.44
N ASP A 60 18.50 -10.33 -12.16
CA ASP A 60 19.08 -9.67 -10.99
C ASP A 60 19.01 -8.12 -11.06
N GLN A 61 17.94 -7.56 -11.63
CA GLN A 61 17.71 -6.10 -11.68
C GLN A 61 17.24 -5.57 -10.32
N ASN A 62 18.07 -5.72 -9.28
CA ASN A 62 17.77 -5.42 -7.88
C ASN A 62 18.50 -4.17 -7.34
N GLY A 63 19.20 -3.44 -8.21
CA GLY A 63 19.87 -2.20 -7.86
C GLY A 63 18.91 -1.02 -7.70
N TYR A 64 19.42 0.06 -7.11
CA TYR A 64 18.69 1.32 -7.04
C TYR A 64 18.37 1.86 -8.45
N THR A 65 17.14 2.32 -8.65
CA THR A 65 16.75 3.09 -9.83
C THR A 65 17.22 4.54 -9.69
N VAL A 66 17.21 5.31 -10.78
CA VAL A 66 17.44 6.75 -10.70
C VAL A 66 16.25 7.44 -10.03
N THR A 67 16.47 8.57 -9.37
CA THR A 67 15.45 9.28 -8.58
C THR A 67 14.18 9.64 -9.36
N TYR A 68 14.27 9.80 -10.67
CA TYR A 68 13.14 10.16 -11.53
C TYR A 68 12.41 8.95 -12.14
N GLY A 69 12.84 7.72 -11.82
CA GLY A 69 12.44 6.51 -12.54
C GLY A 69 13.38 6.23 -13.69
#